data_AF-A0AAV5E122-F1
#
_entry.id   AF-A0AAV5E122-F1
#
_cell.length_a   1.000
_cell.length_b   1.000
_cell.length_c   1.000
_cell.angle_alpha   90.00
_cell.angle_beta   90.00
_cell.angle_gamma   90.00
#
_symmetry.space_group_name_H-M   'P 1'
#
loop_
_entity.id
_entity.type
_entity.pdbx_description
1 polymer ?
#
loop_
_entity_poly.entity_id
_entity_poly.type
_entity_poly.pdbx_seq_one_letter_code
_entity_poly.pdbx_strand_id
1 'polypeptide(L)'
;MARLCLNHGVDFGSLGPHRIKVFLWVAIRNKCWTADRLASRGLPHPSHCVLCDQEVEDVQHILTSCVFARQFWFRVLAPLDLIHCVLSRREKIFVDWWGKAHKQVRKEDRKGFNSLVILGSWILWKHRNACVFEEMQPCINTIIREFENEKHLWGLAGARSLRTLAQAEEIV
;
A
#
# COMPACT_ATOMS: atom_id res chain seq x y z
N MET A 1 18.55 0.38 -8.16
CA MET A 1 17.39 0.48 -7.25
C MET A 1 17.41 1.75 -6.38
N ALA A 2 18.59 2.29 -6.00
CA ALA A 2 18.69 3.43 -5.07
C ALA A 2 18.31 4.83 -5.62
N ARG A 3 18.56 5.14 -6.91
CA ARG A 3 18.46 6.52 -7.43
C ARG A 3 17.05 7.13 -7.56
N LEU A 4 16.02 6.33 -7.80
CA LEU A 4 14.62 6.82 -7.83
C LEU A 4 14.07 7.06 -6.41
N CYS A 5 14.68 6.45 -5.40
CA CYS A 5 14.15 6.38 -4.04
C CYS A 5 14.86 7.34 -3.07
N LEU A 6 16.15 7.59 -3.30
CA LEU A 6 16.94 8.60 -2.57
C LEU A 6 16.37 10.01 -2.74
N ASN A 7 15.82 10.33 -3.92
CA ASN A 7 15.24 11.65 -4.19
C ASN A 7 13.97 11.95 -3.36
N HIS A 8 13.31 10.93 -2.81
CA HIS A 8 12.13 11.06 -1.95
C HIS A 8 12.40 10.68 -0.48
N GLY A 9 13.64 10.34 -0.12
CA GLY A 9 14.03 10.00 1.26
C GLY A 9 13.54 8.63 1.75
N VAL A 10 13.24 7.69 0.85
CA VAL A 10 12.74 6.34 1.19
C VAL A 10 13.85 5.31 0.92
N ASP A 11 14.43 4.74 1.98
CA ASP A 11 15.49 3.71 1.87
C ASP A 11 14.91 2.30 1.81
N PHE A 12 14.88 1.71 0.59
CA PHE A 12 14.41 0.34 0.28
C PHE A 12 15.31 -0.80 0.81
N GLY A 13 16.51 -0.50 1.32
CA GLY A 13 17.53 -1.49 1.71
C GLY A 13 17.06 -2.46 2.81
N SER A 14 16.36 -1.95 3.82
CA SER A 14 15.94 -2.73 5.01
C SER A 14 14.50 -3.22 5.01
N LEU A 15 13.75 -3.08 3.92
CA LEU A 15 12.28 -3.15 3.95
C LEU A 15 11.72 -4.48 3.45
N GLY A 16 11.39 -5.38 4.37
CA GLY A 16 10.57 -6.57 4.12
C GLY A 16 11.17 -7.61 3.17
N PRO A 17 10.42 -8.70 2.89
CA PRO A 17 10.83 -9.78 1.99
C PRO A 17 11.14 -9.29 0.56
N HIS A 18 12.10 -9.94 -0.13
CA HIS A 18 12.55 -9.57 -1.48
C HIS A 18 11.42 -9.42 -2.50
N ARG A 19 10.41 -10.29 -2.44
CA ARG A 19 9.21 -10.24 -3.31
C ARG A 19 8.50 -8.89 -3.28
N ILE A 20 8.43 -8.26 -2.11
CA ILE A 20 7.72 -6.99 -1.91
C ILE A 20 8.53 -5.82 -2.46
N LYS A 21 9.86 -5.86 -2.30
CA LYS A 21 10.77 -4.87 -2.89
C LYS A 21 10.67 -4.88 -4.42
N VAL A 22 10.64 -6.07 -5.02
CA VAL A 22 10.45 -6.23 -6.47
C VAL A 22 9.10 -5.67 -6.89
N PHE A 23 8.02 -6.04 -6.20
CA PHE A 23 6.68 -5.51 -6.47
C PHE A 23 6.66 -3.97 -6.42
N LEU A 24 7.13 -3.35 -5.33
CA LEU A 24 7.12 -1.89 -5.19
C LEU A 24 7.92 -1.20 -6.28
N TRP A 25 9.06 -1.77 -6.66
CA TRP A 25 9.86 -1.25 -7.76
C TRP A 25 9.12 -1.31 -9.11
N VAL A 26 8.38 -2.40 -9.37
CA VAL A 26 7.53 -2.52 -10.56
C VAL A 26 6.37 -1.52 -10.48
N ALA A 27 5.72 -1.40 -9.32
CA ALA A 27 4.58 -0.52 -9.08
C ALA A 27 4.91 0.96 -9.28
N ILE A 28 6.03 1.43 -8.70
CA ILE A 28 6.51 2.82 -8.85
C ILE A 28 6.78 3.17 -10.31
N ARG A 29 7.12 2.18 -11.14
CA ARG A 29 7.37 2.37 -12.58
C ARG A 29 6.11 2.23 -13.43
N ASN A 30 4.95 2.12 -12.78
CA ASN A 30 3.67 1.79 -13.40
C ASN A 30 3.77 0.53 -14.28
N LYS A 31 4.53 -0.49 -13.83
CA LYS A 31 4.86 -1.71 -14.60
C LYS A 31 4.08 -2.96 -14.22
N CYS A 32 3.17 -2.87 -13.25
CA CYS A 32 2.38 -4.01 -12.79
C CYS A 32 1.34 -4.44 -13.85
N TRP A 33 0.97 -5.72 -13.84
CA TRP A 33 -0.07 -6.25 -14.72
C TRP A 33 -1.47 -5.85 -14.22
N THR A 34 -1.90 -4.66 -14.63
CA THR A 34 -3.21 -4.07 -14.36
C THR A 34 -4.03 -3.94 -15.65
N ALA A 35 -5.33 -3.63 -15.54
CA ALA A 35 -6.22 -3.59 -16.70
C ALA A 35 -5.73 -2.64 -17.81
N ASP A 36 -5.19 -1.46 -17.47
CA ASP A 36 -4.57 -0.52 -18.42
C ASP A 36 -3.49 -1.18 -19.32
N ARG A 37 -2.65 -2.03 -18.73
CA ARG A 37 -1.54 -2.71 -19.42
C ARG A 37 -1.97 -3.90 -20.25
N LEU A 38 -3.06 -4.55 -19.85
CA LEU A 38 -3.71 -5.59 -20.63
C LEU A 38 -4.40 -4.95 -21.84
N ALA A 39 -5.13 -3.85 -21.62
CA ALA A 39 -5.77 -3.05 -22.66
C ALA A 39 -4.77 -2.55 -23.70
N SER A 40 -3.61 -2.03 -23.26
CA SER A 40 -2.55 -1.54 -24.16
C SER A 40 -1.94 -2.64 -25.05
N ARG A 41 -2.21 -3.91 -24.77
CA ARG A 41 -1.74 -5.07 -25.53
C ARG A 41 -2.87 -5.82 -26.25
N GLY A 42 -4.10 -5.31 -26.20
CA GLY A 42 -5.27 -5.98 -26.77
C GLY A 42 -5.64 -7.29 -26.08
N LEU A 43 -5.20 -7.49 -24.82
CA LEU A 43 -5.55 -8.68 -24.05
C LEU A 43 -6.89 -8.49 -23.35
N PRO A 44 -7.66 -9.57 -23.06
CA PRO A 44 -8.88 -9.48 -22.27
C PRO A 44 -8.66 -8.79 -20.92
N HIS A 45 -9.52 -7.85 -20.56
CA HIS A 45 -9.40 -7.07 -19.34
C HIS A 45 -10.77 -6.53 -18.87
N PRO A 46 -10.94 -6.32 -17.55
CA PRO A 46 -12.08 -5.59 -17.01
C PRO A 46 -12.08 -4.12 -17.48
N SER A 47 -13.25 -3.55 -17.75
CA SER A 47 -13.38 -2.13 -18.12
C SER A 47 -13.21 -1.18 -16.94
N HIS A 48 -13.49 -1.66 -15.72
CA HIS A 48 -13.35 -0.90 -14.47
C HIS A 48 -12.48 -1.67 -13.48
N CYS A 49 -11.91 -0.95 -12.51
CA CYS A 49 -11.12 -1.53 -11.44
C CYS A 49 -11.91 -2.55 -10.64
N VAL A 50 -11.37 -3.77 -10.53
CA VAL A 50 -12.03 -4.88 -9.84
C VAL A 50 -12.28 -4.62 -8.36
N LEU A 51 -11.61 -3.64 -7.75
CA LEU A 51 -11.80 -3.29 -6.34
C LEU A 51 -12.92 -2.28 -6.10
N CYS A 52 -13.16 -1.35 -7.03
CA CYS A 52 -14.10 -0.25 -6.83
C CYS A 52 -15.21 -0.13 -7.87
N ASP A 53 -15.05 -0.78 -9.01
CA ASP A 53 -15.98 -0.79 -10.14
C ASP A 53 -16.36 0.63 -10.64
N GLN A 54 -15.42 1.58 -10.59
CA GLN A 54 -15.67 3.00 -10.92
C GLN A 54 -14.74 3.54 -12.01
N GLU A 55 -13.42 3.47 -11.80
CA GLU A 55 -12.42 4.03 -12.73
C GLU A 55 -11.62 2.92 -13.43
N VAL A 56 -10.91 3.28 -14.50
CA VAL A 56 -9.97 2.37 -15.17
C VAL A 56 -8.85 2.01 -14.20
N GLU A 57 -8.50 0.73 -14.18
CA GLU A 57 -7.48 0.21 -13.29
C GLU A 57 -6.07 0.45 -13.83
N ASP A 58 -5.27 1.18 -13.06
CA ASP A 58 -3.81 1.10 -13.09
C ASP A 58 -3.27 0.89 -11.67
N VAL A 59 -1.97 0.62 -11.53
CA VAL A 59 -1.38 0.38 -10.21
C VAL A 59 -1.36 1.63 -9.32
N GLN A 60 -1.31 2.83 -9.89
CA GLN A 60 -1.42 4.05 -9.10
C GLN A 60 -2.82 4.19 -8.52
N HIS A 61 -3.87 3.94 -9.30
CA HIS A 61 -5.25 3.91 -8.85
C HIS A 61 -5.42 2.91 -7.72
N ILE A 62 -4.98 1.65 -7.89
CA ILE A 62 -5.07 0.61 -6.85
C ILE A 62 -4.39 1.01 -5.54
N LEU A 63 -3.24 1.70 -5.61
CA LEU A 63 -2.49 2.07 -4.42
C LEU A 63 -2.92 3.40 -3.81
N THR A 64 -3.59 4.28 -4.57
CA THR A 64 -3.89 5.66 -4.16
C THR A 64 -5.35 6.07 -4.34
N SER A 65 -5.78 6.42 -5.55
CA SER A 65 -7.05 7.12 -5.80
C SER A 65 -8.29 6.21 -5.65
N CYS A 66 -8.13 4.89 -5.78
CA CYS A 66 -9.19 3.91 -5.61
C CYS A 66 -9.94 4.12 -4.28
N VAL A 67 -11.27 4.20 -4.33
CA VAL A 67 -12.08 4.39 -3.11
C VAL A 67 -11.91 3.22 -2.13
N PHE A 68 -11.72 2.00 -2.62
CA PHE A 68 -11.40 0.84 -1.78
C PHE A 68 -10.05 1.02 -1.08
N ALA A 69 -9.02 1.45 -1.82
CA ALA A 69 -7.70 1.72 -1.25
C ALA A 69 -7.73 2.84 -0.22
N ARG A 70 -8.44 3.94 -0.49
CA ARG A 70 -8.58 5.05 0.48
C ARG A 70 -9.27 4.60 1.77
N GLN A 71 -10.29 3.76 1.69
CA GLN A 71 -10.91 3.16 2.87
C GLN A 71 -9.95 2.25 3.63
N PHE A 72 -9.18 1.42 2.93
CA PHE A 72 -8.14 0.58 3.53
C PHE A 72 -7.11 1.43 4.27
N TRP A 73 -6.54 2.45 3.63
CA TRP A 73 -5.55 3.34 4.25
C TRP A 73 -6.10 4.12 5.43
N PHE A 74 -7.37 4.56 5.38
CA PHE A 74 -8.03 5.16 6.53
C PHE A 74 -8.08 4.19 7.71
N ARG A 75 -8.51 2.95 7.49
CA ARG A 75 -8.60 1.93 8.55
C ARG A 75 -7.24 1.53 9.12
N VAL A 76 -6.18 1.60 8.33
CA VAL A 76 -4.80 1.31 8.77
C VAL A 76 -4.19 2.48 9.56
N LEU A 77 -4.44 3.72 9.13
CA LEU A 77 -3.75 4.89 9.68
C LEU A 77 -4.51 5.59 10.82
N ALA A 78 -5.85 5.51 10.85
CA ALA A 78 -6.63 6.17 11.88
C ALA A 78 -6.35 5.67 13.31
N PRO A 79 -6.21 4.35 13.58
CA PRO A 79 -5.86 3.86 14.92
C PRO A 79 -4.50 4.34 15.43
N LEU A 80 -3.60 4.72 14.52
CA LEU A 80 -2.23 5.14 14.81
C LEU A 80 -2.09 6.67 14.97
N ASP A 81 -3.21 7.40 15.05
CA ASP A 81 -3.24 8.88 15.01
C ASP A 81 -2.57 9.50 13.76
N LEU A 82 -2.56 8.75 12.66
CA LEU A 82 -1.98 9.15 11.37
C LEU A 82 -3.04 9.51 10.33
N ILE A 83 -4.24 9.92 10.77
CA ILE A 83 -5.34 10.28 9.87
C ILE A 83 -4.97 11.41 8.89
N HIS A 84 -4.10 12.33 9.29
CA HIS A 84 -3.58 13.41 8.46
C HIS A 84 -2.72 12.91 7.28
N CYS A 85 -2.20 11.68 7.35
CA CYS A 85 -1.46 11.02 6.28
C CYS A 85 -2.36 10.23 5.30
N VAL A 86 -3.68 10.14 5.55
CA VAL A 86 -4.60 9.36 4.69
C VAL A 86 -4.68 9.96 3.28
N LEU A 87 -4.75 9.06 2.29
CA LEU A 87 -4.85 9.42 0.88
C LEU A 87 -6.11 10.25 0.59
N SER A 88 -5.90 11.44 0.03
CA SER A 88 -6.98 12.24 -0.54
C SER A 88 -7.38 11.71 -1.93
N ARG A 89 -8.57 12.08 -2.41
CA ARG A 89 -9.02 11.76 -3.78
C ARG A 89 -8.08 12.31 -4.87
N ARG A 90 -7.31 13.37 -4.57
CA ARG A 90 -6.44 14.06 -5.52
C ARG A 90 -5.06 13.42 -5.65
N GLU A 91 -4.68 12.55 -4.73
CA GLU A 91 -3.40 11.85 -4.80
C GLU A 91 -3.50 10.76 -5.87
N LYS A 92 -2.73 10.95 -6.95
CA LYS A 92 -2.69 10.04 -8.10
C LYS A 92 -1.35 9.32 -8.24
N ILE A 93 -0.32 9.74 -7.52
CA ILE A 93 1.04 9.21 -7.65
C ILE A 93 1.46 8.69 -6.29
N PHE A 94 1.63 7.36 -6.20
CA PHE A 94 1.91 6.65 -4.96
C PHE A 94 3.17 7.14 -4.25
N VAL A 95 4.26 7.33 -5.00
CA VAL A 95 5.53 7.78 -4.43
C VAL A 95 5.48 9.23 -3.92
N ASP A 96 4.67 10.08 -4.56
CA ASP A 96 4.52 11.48 -4.16
C ASP A 96 3.72 11.57 -2.86
N TRP A 97 2.60 10.85 -2.75
CA TRP A 97 1.87 10.74 -1.50
C TRP A 97 2.74 10.19 -0.37
N TRP A 98 3.45 9.08 -0.61
CA TRP A 98 4.29 8.46 0.40
C TRP A 98 5.37 9.45 0.87
N GLY A 99 6.05 10.14 -0.04
CA GLY A 99 7.05 11.15 0.30
C GLY A 99 6.48 12.32 1.12
N LYS A 100 5.26 12.78 0.81
CA LYS A 100 4.57 13.83 1.59
C LYS A 100 4.20 13.33 2.98
N ALA A 101 3.57 12.16 3.09
CA ALA A 101 3.14 11.58 4.36
C ALA A 101 4.34 11.29 5.28
N HIS A 102 5.42 10.72 4.74
CA HIS A 102 6.66 10.46 5.47
C HIS A 102 7.24 11.73 6.13
N LYS A 103 7.12 12.90 5.47
CA LYS A 103 7.60 14.17 6.03
C LYS A 103 6.75 14.67 7.20
N GLN A 104 5.46 14.32 7.23
CA GLN A 104 4.51 14.70 8.28
C GLN A 104 4.65 13.82 9.53
N VAL A 105 5.16 12.59 9.37
CA VAL A 105 5.41 11.66 10.48
C VAL A 105 6.65 12.07 11.29
N ARG A 106 6.55 11.93 12.63
CA ARG A 106 7.65 12.15 13.59
C ARG A 106 8.88 11.32 13.23
N LYS A 107 10.08 11.83 13.51
CA LYS A 107 11.32 11.16 13.07
C LYS A 107 11.46 9.74 13.63
N GLU A 108 11.07 9.51 14.88
CA GLU A 108 11.10 8.17 15.51
C GLU A 108 10.15 7.16 14.83
N ASP A 109 9.04 7.64 14.28
CA ASP A 109 7.93 6.83 13.76
C ASP A 109 8.08 6.50 12.27
N ARG A 110 8.89 7.26 11.54
CA ARG A 110 9.09 7.14 10.08
C ARG A 110 9.45 5.73 9.62
N LYS A 111 10.28 5.02 10.40
CA LYS A 111 10.67 3.64 10.04
C LYS A 111 9.49 2.68 10.11
N GLY A 112 8.65 2.82 11.14
CA GLY A 112 7.43 2.04 11.28
C GLY A 112 6.43 2.40 10.19
N PHE A 113 6.25 3.70 9.92
CA PHE A 113 5.33 4.19 8.90
C PHE A 113 5.70 3.67 7.51
N ASN A 114 6.98 3.75 7.13
CA ASN A 114 7.46 3.19 5.88
C ASN A 114 7.21 1.68 5.78
N SER A 115 7.34 0.95 6.89
CA SER A 115 7.04 -0.49 6.92
C SER A 115 5.54 -0.75 6.73
N LEU A 116 4.67 0.05 7.33
CA LEU A 116 3.21 -0.02 7.17
C LEU A 116 2.80 0.27 5.72
N VAL A 117 3.35 1.32 5.10
CA VAL A 117 3.05 1.68 3.71
C VAL A 117 3.45 0.55 2.75
N ILE A 118 4.59 -0.08 2.98
CA ILE A 118 5.08 -1.20 2.17
C ILE A 118 4.21 -2.42 2.30
N LEU A 119 3.89 -2.78 3.54
CA LEU A 119 3.02 -3.90 3.84
C LEU A 119 1.61 -3.67 3.28
N GLY A 120 1.03 -2.50 3.52
CA GLY A 120 -0.31 -2.16 3.05
C GLY A 120 -0.42 -2.18 1.53
N SER A 121 0.60 -1.67 0.84
CA SER A 121 0.65 -1.71 -0.63
C SER A 121 0.74 -3.14 -1.16
N TRP A 122 1.51 -4.00 -0.50
CA TRP A 122 1.59 -5.41 -0.84
C TRP A 122 0.27 -6.14 -0.61
N ILE A 123 -0.40 -5.86 0.50
CA ILE A 123 -1.70 -6.46 0.84
C ILE A 123 -2.78 -6.02 -0.15
N LEU A 124 -2.85 -4.73 -0.51
CA LEU A 124 -3.73 -4.24 -1.58
C LEU A 124 -3.49 -4.97 -2.91
N TRP A 125 -2.23 -5.14 -3.29
CA TRP A 125 -1.87 -5.86 -4.52
C TRP A 125 -2.27 -7.34 -4.48
N LYS A 126 -2.03 -8.03 -3.36
CA LYS A 126 -2.46 -9.41 -3.17
C LYS A 126 -3.97 -9.55 -3.24
N HIS A 127 -4.72 -8.71 -2.51
CA HIS A 127 -6.18 -8.73 -2.48
C HIS A 127 -6.77 -8.52 -3.88
N ARG A 128 -6.23 -7.55 -4.64
CA ARG A 128 -6.60 -7.33 -6.04
C ARG A 128 -6.36 -8.58 -6.89
N ASN A 129 -5.21 -9.23 -6.74
CA ASN A 129 -4.91 -10.44 -7.51
C ASN A 129 -5.84 -11.60 -7.14
N ALA A 130 -6.18 -11.78 -5.86
CA ALA A 130 -7.17 -12.76 -5.45
C ALA A 130 -8.56 -12.46 -6.09
N CYS A 131 -8.94 -11.18 -6.21
CA CYS A 131 -10.19 -10.82 -6.90
C CYS A 131 -10.18 -11.18 -8.40
N VAL A 132 -9.01 -11.12 -9.05
CA VAL A 132 -8.88 -11.43 -10.49
C VAL A 132 -8.72 -12.93 -10.75
N PHE A 133 -7.93 -13.63 -9.94
CA PHE A 133 -7.52 -15.01 -10.23
C PHE A 133 -8.24 -16.06 -9.38
N GLU A 134 -8.83 -15.67 -8.25
CA GLU A 134 -9.50 -16.58 -7.30
C GLU A 134 -10.98 -16.21 -7.11
N GLU A 135 -11.53 -15.34 -7.98
CA GLU A 135 -12.94 -14.89 -7.97
C GLU A 135 -13.40 -14.29 -6.62
N MET A 136 -12.46 -13.85 -5.78
CA MET A 136 -12.76 -13.23 -4.51
C MET A 136 -13.47 -11.88 -4.73
N GLN A 137 -14.46 -11.57 -3.88
CA GLN A 137 -15.09 -10.26 -3.91
C GLN A 137 -14.28 -9.23 -3.09
N PRO A 138 -14.17 -7.97 -3.56
CA PRO A 138 -13.54 -6.90 -2.79
C PRO A 138 -14.22 -6.73 -1.43
N CYS A 139 -13.47 -6.90 -0.34
CA CYS A 139 -14.01 -6.77 1.01
C CYS A 139 -13.01 -6.09 1.94
N ILE A 140 -13.38 -4.91 2.46
CA ILE A 140 -12.55 -4.11 3.38
C ILE A 140 -12.22 -4.89 4.66
N ASN A 141 -13.18 -5.64 5.21
CA ASN A 141 -12.94 -6.39 6.44
C ASN A 141 -11.94 -7.53 6.23
N THR A 142 -11.99 -8.22 5.09
CA THR A 142 -11.06 -9.29 4.75
C THR A 142 -9.63 -8.77 4.61
N ILE A 143 -9.44 -7.72 3.80
CA ILE A 143 -8.11 -7.15 3.56
C ILE A 143 -7.50 -6.53 4.83
N ILE A 144 -8.31 -5.93 5.71
CA ILE A 144 -7.82 -5.39 6.99
C ILE A 144 -7.38 -6.53 7.92
N ARG A 145 -8.14 -7.63 8.00
CA ARG A 145 -7.73 -8.81 8.77
C ARG A 145 -6.42 -9.40 8.25
N GLU A 146 -6.27 -9.50 6.92
CA GLU A 146 -5.02 -9.97 6.31
C GLU A 146 -3.84 -9.04 6.62
N PHE A 147 -4.07 -7.74 6.56
CA PHE A 147 -3.06 -6.74 6.90
C PHE A 147 -2.62 -6.88 8.36
N GLU A 148 -3.56 -6.97 9.31
CA GLU A 148 -3.27 -7.11 10.74
C GLU A 148 -2.50 -8.40 11.05
N ASN A 149 -2.90 -9.52 10.44
CA ASN A 149 -2.19 -10.79 10.57
C ASN A 149 -0.75 -10.70 10.04
N GLU A 150 -0.55 -10.13 8.86
CA GLU A 150 0.79 -9.99 8.27
C GLU A 150 1.63 -8.95 9.05
N LYS A 151 1.03 -7.87 9.55
CA LYS A 151 1.66 -6.87 10.43
C LYS A 151 2.19 -7.55 11.70
N HIS A 152 1.37 -8.39 12.33
CA HIS A 152 1.75 -9.15 13.51
C HIS A 152 2.93 -10.10 13.22
N LEU A 153 2.86 -10.87 12.13
CA LEU A 153 3.94 -11.77 11.70
C LEU A 153 5.26 -11.04 11.44
N TRP A 154 5.21 -9.85 10.82
CA TRP A 154 6.41 -9.04 10.61
C TRP A 154 6.99 -8.53 11.93
N GLY A 155 6.13 -8.16 12.86
CA GLY A 155 6.52 -7.85 14.24
C GLY A 155 7.32 -9.00 14.85
N LEU A 156 6.79 -10.22 14.82
CA LEU A 156 7.46 -11.43 15.32
C LEU A 156 8.79 -11.71 14.60
N ALA A 157 8.83 -11.53 13.28
CA ALA A 157 10.03 -11.69 12.45
C ALA A 157 11.09 -10.60 12.63
N GLY A 158 10.90 -9.66 13.56
CA GLY A 158 11.93 -8.68 13.96
C GLY A 158 11.73 -7.28 13.41
N ALA A 159 10.62 -6.95 12.74
CA ALA A 159 10.26 -5.58 12.35
C ALA A 159 9.81 -4.76 13.58
N ARG A 160 10.74 -4.49 14.49
CA ARG A 160 10.47 -3.84 15.80
C ARG A 160 9.78 -2.48 15.68
N SER A 161 10.07 -1.72 14.62
CA SER A 161 9.45 -0.41 14.38
C SER A 161 7.94 -0.47 14.12
N LEU A 162 7.39 -1.61 13.66
CA LEU A 162 5.95 -1.80 13.56
C LEU A 162 5.30 -2.00 14.93
N ARG A 163 6.02 -2.65 15.87
CA ARG A 163 5.56 -2.83 17.25
C ARG A 163 5.56 -1.51 18.01
N THR A 164 6.60 -0.70 17.84
CA THR A 164 6.71 0.60 18.53
C THR A 164 5.60 1.57 18.12
N LEU A 165 5.17 1.56 16.86
CA LEU A 165 4.01 2.34 16.42
C LEU A 165 2.69 1.86 17.02
N ALA A 166 2.53 0.54 17.20
CA ALA A 166 1.32 -0.04 17.78
C ALA A 166 1.24 0.18 19.30
N GLN A 167 2.37 0.31 20.01
CA GLN A 167 2.39 0.57 21.46
C GLN A 167 1.89 1.96 21.86
N ALA A 168 1.68 2.87 20.90
CA ALA A 168 0.98 4.14 21.16
C ALA A 168 -0.53 3.94 21.40
N GLU A 169 -1.08 2.73 21.14
CA GLU A 169 -2.49 2.39 21.33
C GLU A 169 -2.86 2.07 22.82
N GLU A 170 -1.89 1.93 23.73
CA GLU A 170 -2.15 1.46 25.12
C GLU A 170 -2.04 2.54 26.22
N ILE A 171 -1.89 3.83 25.87
CA ILE A 171 -1.73 4.93 26.86
C ILE A 171 -2.90 5.94 26.85
N VAL A 172 -4.00 5.66 26.15
CA VAL A 172 -5.24 6.49 26.21
C VAL A 172 -6.44 5.66 26.60
#